data_AF-A0A315QU21-F1
#
_entry.id   AF-A0A315QU21-F1
#
_cell.length_a   1.000
_cell.length_b   1.000
_cell.length_c   1.000
_cell.angle_alpha   90.00
_cell.angle_beta   90.00
_cell.angle_gamma   90.00
#
_symmetry.space_group_name_H-M   'P 1'
#
loop_
_entity.id
_entity.type
_entity.pdbx_description
1 polymer ?
#
loop_
_entity_poly.entity_id
_entity_poly.type
_entity_poly.pdbx_seq_one_letter_code
_entity_poly.pdbx_strand_id
1 'polypeptide(L)' 'TLTFDFSNQAEGTAALDPSQTYNKISIFGNFGTSPSSEQVFYIDDIVFIN' A
#
# COMPACT_ATOMS: atom_id res chain seq x y z
N THR A 1 -5.99 -3.60 -12.15
CA THR A 1 -4.82 -3.97 -11.34
C THR A 1 -3.95 -2.75 -11.13
N LEU A 2 -3.63 -2.43 -9.88
CA LEU A 2 -2.71 -1.36 -9.49
C LEU A 2 -1.41 -2.02 -9.02
N THR A 3 -0.27 -1.57 -9.53
CA THR A 3 1.05 -2.11 -9.18
C THR A 3 1.87 -1.04 -8.46
N PHE A 4 2.50 -1.43 -7.36
CA PHE A 4 3.41 -0.57 -6.61
C PHE A 4 4.84 -1.07 -6.79
N ASP A 5 5.73 -0.16 -7.16
CA ASP A 5 7.16 -0.43 -7.22
C ASP A 5 7.79 -0.10 -5.86
N PHE A 6 8.36 -1.11 -5.21
CA PHE A 6 9.06 -0.99 -3.93
C PHE A 6 10.58 -0.84 -4.09
N SER A 7 11.07 -0.56 -5.31
CA SER A 7 12.49 -0.27 -5.59
C SER A 7 13.03 0.91 -4.78
N ASN A 8 12.16 1.85 -4.39
CA ASN A 8 12.49 3.01 -3.58
C ASN A 8 11.48 3.17 -2.45
N GLN A 9 11.96 3.27 -1.22
CA GLN A 9 11.13 3.57 -0.06
C GLN A 9 10.83 5.07 0.05
N ALA A 10 9.68 5.40 0.63
CA ALA A 10 9.35 6.79 0.95
C ALA A 10 10.30 7.35 2.01
N GLU A 11 10.50 8.67 1.98
CA GLU A 11 11.34 9.35 2.97
C GLU A 11 10.87 9.06 4.41
N GLY A 12 11.82 8.75 5.29
CA GLY A 12 11.53 8.42 6.69
C GLY A 12 10.98 6.99 6.92
N THR A 13 10.95 6.13 5.89
CA THR A 13 10.57 4.72 6.01
C THR A 13 11.76 3.79 5.74
N ALA A 14 11.69 2.54 6.24
CA ALA A 14 12.69 1.53 5.94
C ALA A 14 12.49 0.96 4.53
N ALA A 15 13.59 0.56 3.87
CA ALA A 15 13.51 -0.22 2.64
C ALA A 15 12.80 -1.56 2.88
N LEU A 16 12.15 -2.10 1.84
CA LEU A 16 11.56 -3.43 1.88
C LEU A 16 12.67 -4.48 2.09
N ASP A 17 12.47 -5.40 3.04
CA ASP A 17 13.37 -6.52 3.29
C ASP A 17 12.63 -7.85 3.01
N PRO A 18 12.81 -8.46 1.82
CA PRO A 18 12.16 -9.72 1.45
C PRO A 18 12.54 -10.93 2.32
N SER A 19 13.54 -10.80 3.21
CA SER A 19 13.87 -11.86 4.16
C SER A 19 12.94 -11.91 5.39
N GLN A 20 12.16 -10.84 5.62
CA GLN A 20 11.20 -10.78 6.71
C GLN A 20 9.86 -11.43 6.35
N THR A 21 9.12 -11.87 7.37
CA THR A 21 7.73 -12.32 7.20
C THR A 21 6.76 -11.15 7.40
N TYR A 22 6.08 -10.76 6.32
CA TYR A 22 4.98 -9.79 6.37
C TYR A 22 3.64 -10.53 6.39
N ASN A 23 2.98 -10.57 7.55
CA ASN A 23 1.71 -11.30 7.75
C ASN A 23 0.48 -10.39 7.91
N LYS A 24 0.66 -9.07 7.74
CA LYS A 24 -0.39 -8.06 7.90
C LYS A 24 -0.30 -7.03 6.79
N ILE A 25 -1.45 -6.64 6.27
CA ILE A 25 -1.58 -5.60 5.24
C ILE A 25 -2.49 -4.50 5.79
N SER A 26 -2.09 -3.24 5.58
CA SER A 26 -2.88 -2.04 5.91
C SER A 26 -3.10 -1.24 4.63
N ILE A 27 -4.36 -0.93 4.30
CA ILE A 27 -4.73 -0.15 3.10
C ILE A 27 -5.52 1.08 3.54
N PHE A 28 -5.11 2.24 3.04
CA PHE A 28 -5.75 3.52 3.32
C PHE A 28 -6.25 4.15 2.02
N GLY A 29 -7.56 4.10 1.79
CA GLY A 29 -8.19 4.77 0.65
C GLY A 29 -8.02 6.29 0.76
N ASN A 30 -7.60 6.92 -0.34
CA ASN A 30 -7.44 8.38 -0.45
C ASN A 30 -6.54 9.00 0.65
N PHE A 31 -5.45 8.32 0.97
CA PHE A 31 -4.50 8.73 2.00
C PHE A 31 -3.96 10.15 1.76
N GLY A 32 -3.89 10.95 2.83
CA GLY A 32 -3.35 12.31 2.77
C GLY A 32 -4.33 13.36 2.24
N THR A 33 -5.61 13.04 2.10
CA THR A 33 -6.62 13.99 1.60
C THR A 33 -7.77 14.19 2.60
N SER A 34 -8.55 15.24 2.37
CA SER A 34 -9.80 15.52 3.08
C SER A 34 -10.95 15.58 2.06
N PRO A 35 -11.68 14.47 1.84
CA PRO A 35 -12.73 14.43 0.82
C PRO A 35 -13.92 15.29 1.24
N SER A 36 -14.54 15.98 0.27
CA SER A 36 -15.72 16.84 0.48
C SER A 36 -17.05 16.07 0.55
N SER A 37 -17.01 14.77 0.28
CA SER A 37 -18.16 13.86 0.25
C SER A 37 -17.73 12.43 0.56
N GLU A 38 -18.68 11.55 0.85
CA GLU A 38 -18.44 10.14 1.14
C GLU A 38 -17.81 9.42 -0.08
N GLN A 39 -16.85 8.54 0.19
CA GLN A 39 -16.18 7.75 -0.82
C GLN A 39 -16.18 6.27 -0.42
N VAL A 40 -16.42 5.40 -1.40
CA VAL A 40 -16.39 3.94 -1.23
C VAL A 40 -15.26 3.37 -2.06
N PHE A 41 -14.39 2.59 -1.43
CA PHE A 41 -13.26 1.92 -2.06
C PHE A 41 -13.49 0.40 -2.04
N TYR A 42 -13.32 -0.23 -3.20
CA TYR A 42 -13.38 -1.68 -3.34
C TYR A 42 -11.97 -2.22 -3.50
N ILE A 43 -11.68 -3.27 -2.76
CA ILE A 43 -10.41 -3.99 -2.79
C ILE A 43 -10.74 -5.41 -3.21
N ASP A 44 -9.95 -5.93 -4.14
CA ASP A 44 -10.04 -7.29 -4.64
C ASP A 44 -8.71 -8.02 -4.31
N ASP A 45 -8.32 -9.02 -5.09
CA ASP A 45 -7.08 -9.76 -4.91
C ASP A 45 -5.84 -8.86 -4.70
N ILE A 46 -5.10 -9.16 -3.63
CA ILE A 46 -3.80 -8.55 -3.31
C ILE A 46 -2.73 -9.61 -3.46
N VAL A 47 -1.74 -9.34 -4.29
CA VAL A 47 -0.63 -10.24 -4.57
C VAL A 47 0.68 -9.50 -4.38
N PHE A 48 1.61 -10.12 -3.65
CA PHE A 48 3.00 -9.70 -3.64
C PHE A 48 3.72 -10.36 -4.82
N ILE A 49 4.23 -9.56 -5.75
CA ILE A 49 4.94 -10.02 -6.95
C ILE A 49 6.43 -9.75 -6.72
N ASN A 50 7.24 -10.80 -6.82
CA ASN A 50 8.69 -10.76 -6.62
C ASN A 50 9.45 -10.79 -7.95
#